data_AF-A0AB33EVR4-F1
#
_entry.id   AF-A0AB33EVR4-F1
#
_cell.length_a   1.000
_cell.length_b   1.000
_cell.length_c   1.000
_cell.angle_alpha   90.00
_cell.angle_beta   90.00
_cell.angle_gamma   90.00
#
_symmetry.space_group_name_H-M   'P 1'
#
loop_
_entity.id
_entity.type
_entity.pdbx_description
1 polymer ?
#
loop_
_entity_poly.entity_id
_entity_poly.type
_entity_poly.pdbx_seq_one_letter_code
_entity_poly.pdbx_strand_id
1 'polypeptide(L)' 'MLERLHESGIRAEHAYVAGFVSIGLSFTSWFLSKSLERAGVARADRWGIFIGEWAPTFFAIGNGLRTYEK' A
#
# COMPACT_ATOMS: atom_id res chain seq x y z
N MET A 1 12.01 14.76 -8.30
CA MET A 1 11.00 13.70 -8.53
C MET A 1 9.74 13.96 -7.70
N LEU A 2 9.83 14.05 -6.37
CA LEU A 2 8.67 14.32 -5.50
C LEU A 2 8.00 15.67 -5.79
N GLU A 3 8.79 16.71 -6.08
CA GLU A 3 8.27 18.01 -6.51
C GLU A 3 7.45 17.92 -7.80
N ARG A 4 7.92 17.18 -8.83
CA ARG A 4 7.15 16.91 -10.05
C ARG A 4 5.87 16.12 -9.79
N LEU A 5 5.94 15.17 -8.85
CA LEU A 5 4.78 14.39 -8.42
C LEU A 5 3.74 15.29 -7.73
N HIS A 6 4.19 16.22 -6.90
CA HIS A 6 3.36 17.23 -6.25
C HIS A 6 2.74 18.20 -7.28
N GLU A 7 3.53 18.70 -8.23
CA GLU A 7 3.06 19.54 -9.35
C GLU A 7 2.00 18.82 -10.21
N SER A 8 2.07 17.49 -10.33
CA SER A 8 1.07 16.67 -11.03
C SER A 8 -0.24 16.49 -10.25
N GLY A 9 -0.34 17.04 -9.04
CA GLY A 9 -1.53 16.99 -8.18
C GLY A 9 -1.53 15.86 -7.16
N ILE A 10 -0.51 15.01 -7.11
CA ILE A 10 -0.40 13.96 -6.09
C ILE A 10 -0.04 14.61 -4.76
N ARG A 11 -0.95 14.50 -3.79
CA ARG A 11 -0.75 14.99 -2.42
C ARG A 11 -0.30 13.89 -1.45
N ALA A 12 0.28 14.30 -0.33
CA ALA A 12 0.69 13.42 0.76
C ALA A 12 -0.47 12.53 1.25
N GLU A 13 -1.68 13.09 1.30
CA GLU A 13 -2.91 12.35 1.65
C GLU A 13 -3.16 11.14 0.74
N HIS A 14 -3.02 11.30 -0.58
CA HIS A 14 -3.21 10.19 -1.54
C HIS A 14 -2.20 9.08 -1.29
N ALA A 15 -0.95 9.43 -0.97
CA ALA A 15 0.09 8.47 -0.65
C ALA A 15 -0.23 7.74 0.67
N TYR A 16 -0.72 8.43 1.70
CA TYR A 16 -1.15 7.77 2.94
C TYR A 16 -2.34 6.85 2.72
N VAL A 17 -3.35 7.28 1.95
CA VAL A 17 -4.50 6.44 1.58
C VAL A 17 -4.04 5.19 0.83
N ALA A 18 -3.13 5.33 -0.14
CA ALA A 18 -2.56 4.19 -0.86
C ALA A 18 -1.84 3.23 0.10
N GLY A 19 -1.09 3.75 1.08
CA GLY A 19 -0.45 2.96 2.12
C GLY A 19 -1.45 2.16 2.97
N PHE A 20 -2.54 2.80 3.42
CA PHE A 20 -3.60 2.12 4.17
C PHE A 20 -4.35 1.09 3.32
N VAL A 21 -4.62 1.39 2.05
CA VAL A 21 -5.24 0.45 1.11
C VAL A 21 -4.36 -0.78 0.92
N SER A 22 -3.04 -0.63 0.79
CA SER A 22 -2.12 -1.77 0.71
C SER A 22 -2.19 -2.66 1.95
N ILE A 23 -2.25 -2.08 3.15
CA ILE A 23 -2.44 -2.85 4.39
C ILE A 23 -3.77 -3.62 4.34
N GLY A 24 -4.87 -2.92 4.03
CA GLY A 24 -6.20 -3.52 3.96
C GLY A 24 -6.30 -4.66 2.94
N LEU A 25 -5.71 -4.49 1.76
CA LEU A 25 -5.66 -5.52 0.72
C LEU A 25 -4.85 -6.74 1.16
N SER A 26 -3.75 -6.54 1.87
CA SER A 26 -2.93 -7.63 2.41
C SER A 26 -3.72 -8.47 3.41
N PHE A 27 -4.40 -7.81 4.36
CA PHE A 27 -5.26 -8.47 5.33
C PHE A 27 -6.45 -9.18 4.68
N THR A 28 -7.09 -8.51 3.73
CA THR A 28 -8.26 -9.06 3.02
C THR A 28 -7.86 -10.28 2.18
N SER A 29 -6.71 -10.24 1.51
CA SER A 29 -6.17 -11.36 0.75
C SER A 29 -5.87 -12.57 1.64
N TRP A 30 -5.24 -12.37 2.80
CA TRP A 30 -5.03 -13.41 3.79
C TRP A 30 -6.36 -13.98 4.32
N PHE A 31 -7.31 -13.11 4.67
CA PHE A 31 -8.61 -13.51 5.21
C PHE A 31 -9.44 -14.32 4.20
N LEU A 32 -9.48 -13.89 2.94
CA LEU A 32 -10.14 -14.62 1.87
C LEU A 32 -9.45 -15.97 1.64
N SER A 33 -8.12 -16.01 1.60
CA SER A 33 -7.39 -17.26 1.41
C SER A 33 -7.69 -18.27 2.52
N LYS A 34 -7.66 -17.82 3.78
CA LYS A 34 -8.02 -18.65 4.94
C LYS A 34 -9.45 -19.19 4.87
N SER A 35 -10.38 -18.44 4.27
CA SER A 35 -11.81 -18.79 4.23
C SER A 35 -12.24 -19.56 2.98
N LEU A 36 -11.53 -19.39 1.85
CA LEU A 36 -11.95 -19.89 0.53
C LEU A 36 -10.97 -20.88 -0.10
N GLU A 37 -9.68 -20.91 0.28
CA GLU A 37 -8.72 -21.85 -0.31
C GLU A 37 -8.67 -23.18 0.44
N ARG A 38 -8.65 -24.29 -0.33
CA ARG A 38 -8.34 -25.63 0.19
C ARG A 38 -6.92 -25.65 0.74
N ALA A 39 -6.74 -26.24 1.92
CA ALA A 39 -5.45 -26.35 2.60
C ALA A 39 -4.32 -26.77 1.64
N GLY A 40 -3.32 -25.90 1.44
CA GLY A 40 -2.10 -26.22 0.70
C GLY A 40 -1.60 -25.18 -0.30
N VAL A 41 -2.35 -24.11 -0.61
CA VAL A 41 -1.91 -23.10 -1.58
C VAL A 41 -1.30 -21.89 -0.86
N ALA A 42 0.03 -21.88 -0.71
CA ALA A 42 0.78 -20.76 -0.11
C ALA A 42 0.84 -19.49 -0.98
N ARG A 43 0.00 -19.38 -2.02
CA ARG A 43 0.09 -18.31 -3.03
C ARG A 43 -0.47 -17.00 -2.52
N ALA A 44 -1.55 -17.04 -1.74
CA ALA A 44 -2.13 -15.83 -1.16
C ALA A 44 -1.28 -15.22 -0.04
N ASP A 45 -0.59 -16.03 0.78
CA ASP A 45 0.37 -15.49 1.76
C ASP A 45 1.48 -14.69 1.10
N ARG A 46 2.05 -15.19 -0.01
CA ARG A 46 3.09 -14.49 -0.76
C ARG A 46 2.57 -13.22 -1.43
N TRP A 47 1.34 -13.26 -1.96
CA TRP A 47 0.72 -12.09 -2.59
C TRP A 47 0.38 -11.03 -1.55
N GLY A 48 -0.18 -11.43 -0.40
CA GLY A 48 -0.46 -10.58 0.75
C GLY A 48 0.79 -9.85 1.26
N ILE A 49 1.90 -10.58 1.46
CA ILE A 49 3.17 -9.99 1.88
C ILE A 49 3.68 -8.98 0.84
N PHE A 50 3.62 -9.33 -0.45
CA PHE A 50 4.07 -8.44 -1.52
C PHE A 50 3.27 -7.13 -1.58
N ILE A 51 1.94 -7.17 -1.42
CA ILE A 51 1.14 -5.93 -1.34
C ILE A 51 1.52 -5.12 -0.10
N GLY A 52 1.69 -5.80 1.04
CA GLY A 52 1.89 -5.16 2.33
C GLY A 52 3.17 -4.32 2.37
N GLU A 53 4.20 -4.75 1.65
CA GLU A 53 5.47 -4.03 1.52
C GLU A 53 5.33 -2.67 0.83
N TRP A 54 4.29 -2.43 0.02
CA TRP A 54 4.06 -1.12 -0.58
C TRP A 54 3.62 -0.06 0.43
N ALA A 55 3.08 -0.47 1.58
CA ALA A 55 2.65 0.46 2.62
C ALA A 55 3.79 1.38 3.10
N PRO A 56 4.94 0.87 3.59
CA PRO A 56 6.06 1.73 4.00
C PRO A 56 6.58 2.62 2.87
N THR A 57 6.58 2.14 1.61
CA THR A 57 6.96 2.96 0.45
C THR A 57 6.02 4.14 0.26
N PHE A 58 4.71 3.92 0.29
CA PHE A 58 3.73 4.99 0.15
C PHE A 58 3.76 5.96 1.33
N PHE A 59 3.96 5.49 2.56
CA PHE A 59 4.14 6.38 3.72
C PHE A 59 5.42 7.23 3.59
N ALA A 60 6.53 6.67 3.10
CA ALA A 60 7.75 7.43 2.87
C ALA A 60 7.57 8.50 1.78
N ILE A 61 6.87 8.17 0.69
CA ILE A 61 6.52 9.13 -0.37
C ILE A 61 5.61 10.23 0.18
N GLY A 62 4.59 9.89 0.97
CA GLY A 62 3.69 10.85 1.60
C GLY A 62 4.42 11.82 2.52
N ASN A 63 5.35 11.33 3.34
CA ASN A 63 6.21 12.17 4.18
C ASN A 63 7.05 13.15 3.33
N GLY A 64 7.59 12.68 2.20
CA GLY A 64 8.32 13.53 1.26
C GLY A 64 7.44 14.59 0.61
N LEU A 65 6.25 14.23 0.13
CA LEU A 65 5.28 15.16 -0.48
C LEU A 65 4.81 16.23 0.49
N ARG A 66 4.62 15.88 1.76
CA ARG A 66 4.19 16.81 2.81
C ARG A 66 5.16 17.97 3.02
N THR A 67 6.44 17.82 2.64
CA THR A 67 7.41 18.93 2.72
C THR A 67 7.15 20.05 1.69
N TYR A 68 6.43 19.73 0.61
CA TYR A 68 6.03 20.66 -0.45
C TYR A 68 4.62 21.24 -0.23
N GLU A 69 3.82 20.63 0.66
CA GLU A 69 2.47 21.07 1.03
C GLU A 69 2.50 22.06 2.21
N LYS A 70 3.03 23.26 1.97
CA LYS A 70 3.00 24.36 2.94
C LYS A 70 1.74 25.20 2.82
#